data_AF-A0ABD5T196-F1
#
_entry.id   AF-A0ABD5T196-F1
#
_cell.length_a   1.000
_cell.length_b   1.000
_cell.length_c   1.000
_cell.angle_alpha   90.00
_cell.angle_beta   90.00
_cell.angle_gamma   90.00
#
_symmetry.space_group_name_H-M   'P 1'
#
loop_
_entity.id
_entity.type
_entity.pdbx_description
1 polymer ?
#
loop_
_entity_poly.entity_id
_entity_poly.type
_entity_poly.pdbx_seq_one_letter_code
_entity_poly.pdbx_strand_id
1 'polypeptide(L)'
;MTLYGVGLGPGEADLVTVRGKEVLERADVVYSPGRLSRTVALNHVDESKIGDLDFPMTKDEEKLRTAWKAAAAEIAPNARDGDVAFVTLG
;
A
#
# COMPACT_ATOMS: atom_id res chain seq x y z
N MET A 1 -5.21 2.36 15.52
CA MET A 1 -4.37 3.23 14.69
C MET A 1 -3.01 2.58 14.57
N THR A 2 -2.74 2.07 13.37
CA THR A 2 -1.58 1.25 13.06
C THR A 2 -1.29 1.41 11.57
N LEU A 3 -0.02 1.67 11.24
CA LEU A 3 0.47 1.51 9.88
C LEU A 3 1.02 0.10 9.73
N TYR A 4 0.37 -0.73 8.91
CA TYR A 4 0.82 -2.07 8.58
C TYR A 4 1.66 -2.05 7.31
N GLY A 5 2.83 -2.68 7.33
CA GLY A 5 3.52 -3.10 6.11
C GLY A 5 3.04 -4.50 5.73
N VAL A 6 2.42 -4.66 4.56
CA VAL A 6 1.84 -5.94 4.12
C VAL A 6 2.50 -6.41 2.84
N GLY A 7 3.18 -7.56 2.91
CA GLY A 7 3.69 -8.24 1.72
C GLY A 7 2.57 -8.96 0.97
N LEU A 8 2.43 -8.70 -0.32
CA LEU A 8 1.42 -9.29 -1.19
C LEU A 8 1.85 -10.62 -1.83
N GLY A 9 3.09 -11.05 -1.60
CA GLY A 9 3.68 -12.16 -2.34
C GLY A 9 4.07 -11.76 -3.77
N PRO A 10 4.32 -12.76 -4.65
CA PRO A 10 4.99 -12.54 -5.93
C PRO A 10 4.08 -11.99 -7.04
N GLY A 11 2.76 -11.98 -6.87
CA GLY A 11 1.82 -11.41 -7.86
C GLY A 11 0.46 -12.10 -7.94
N GLU A 12 0.33 -13.32 -7.43
CA GLU A 12 -0.93 -14.04 -7.36
C GLU A 12 -1.67 -13.73 -6.05
N ALA A 13 -2.96 -13.41 -6.15
CA ALA A 13 -3.75 -12.92 -5.01
C ALA A 13 -3.95 -13.96 -3.90
N ASP A 14 -3.95 -15.25 -4.24
CA ASP A 14 -4.08 -16.36 -3.30
C ASP A 14 -2.76 -16.71 -2.57
N LEU A 15 -1.64 -16.11 -2.98
CA LEU A 15 -0.35 -16.20 -2.29
C LEU A 15 -0.18 -15.15 -1.18
N VAL A 16 -1.15 -14.23 -1.03
CA VAL A 16 -1.21 -13.34 0.13
C VAL A 16 -1.46 -14.20 1.37
N THR A 17 -0.62 -14.03 2.41
CA THR A 17 -0.81 -14.77 3.67
C THR A 17 -2.18 -14.50 4.29
N VAL A 18 -2.70 -15.46 5.06
CA VAL A 18 -3.97 -15.31 5.79
C VAL A 18 -4.00 -14.02 6.60
N ARG A 19 -2.91 -13.71 7.31
CA ARG A 19 -2.81 -12.48 8.12
C ARG A 19 -2.74 -11.21 7.26
N GLY A 20 -2.06 -11.26 6.12
CA GLY A 20 -1.99 -10.12 5.19
C GLY A 20 -3.38 -9.78 4.65
N LYS A 21 -4.13 -10.79 4.21
CA LYS A 21 -5.52 -10.63 3.75
C LYS A 21 -6.42 -10.01 4.82
N GLU A 22 -6.38 -10.54 6.05
CA GLU A 22 -7.15 -9.98 7.17
C GLU A 22 -6.88 -8.50 7.42
N VAL A 23 -5.62 -8.08 7.30
CA VAL A 23 -5.24 -6.67 7.46
C VAL A 23 -5.79 -5.82 6.32
N LEU A 24 -5.68 -6.29 5.07
CA LEU A 24 -6.21 -5.58 3.90
C LEU A 24 -7.72 -5.34 4.01
N GLU A 25 -8.49 -6.38 4.34
CA GLU A 25 -9.95 -6.28 4.47
C GLU A 25 -10.39 -5.28 5.56
N ARG A 26 -9.63 -5.22 6.66
CA ARG A 26 -9.94 -4.39 7.83
C ARG A 26 -9.41 -2.96 7.74
N ALA A 27 -8.36 -2.72 6.96
CA ALA A 27 -7.77 -1.39 6.83
C ALA A 27 -8.81 -0.38 6.32
N ASP A 28 -8.72 0.84 6.84
CA ASP A 28 -9.52 1.98 6.40
C ASP A 28 -9.05 2.44 5.02
N VAL A 29 -7.73 2.46 4.81
CA VAL A 29 -7.08 2.80 3.53
C VAL A 29 -5.91 1.84 3.25
N VAL A 30 -5.79 1.42 2.00
CA VAL A 30 -4.68 0.62 1.49
C VAL A 30 -3.91 1.41 0.43
N TYR A 31 -2.62 1.62 0.68
CA TYR A 31 -1.72 2.35 -0.21
C TYR A 31 -0.82 1.39 -0.99
N SER A 32 -0.84 1.52 -2.32
CA SER A 32 -0.15 0.60 -3.22
C SER A 32 0.80 1.31 -4.19
N PRO A 33 2.13 1.12 -4.06
CA PRO A 33 3.09 1.64 -5.03
C PRO A 33 3.08 0.77 -6.29
N GLY A 34 2.46 1.28 -7.37
CA GLY A 34 2.53 0.68 -8.70
C GLY A 34 1.32 -0.18 -9.10
N ARG A 35 1.30 -0.56 -10.39
CA ARG A 35 0.12 -1.17 -11.03
C ARG A 35 -0.12 -2.62 -10.59
N LEU A 36 0.92 -3.43 -10.47
CA LEU A 36 0.79 -4.86 -10.14
C LEU A 36 0.34 -5.07 -8.69
N SER A 37 0.97 -4.39 -7.72
CA SER A 37 0.55 -4.37 -6.32
C SER A 37 -0.91 -3.92 -6.18
N ARG A 38 -1.34 -2.92 -6.97
CA ARG A 38 -2.74 -2.45 -6.97
C ARG A 38 -3.69 -3.54 -7.45
N THR A 39 -3.36 -4.21 -8.55
CA THR A 39 -4.16 -5.33 -9.07
C THR A 39 -4.30 -6.45 -8.04
N VAL A 40 -3.22 -6.80 -7.32
CA VAL A 40 -3.27 -7.82 -6.27
C VAL A 40 -4.14 -7.37 -5.10
N ALA A 41 -3.95 -6.15 -4.61
CA ALA A 41 -4.72 -5.60 -3.48
C ALA A 41 -6.23 -5.56 -3.77
N LEU A 42 -6.63 -5.22 -5.00
CA LEU A 42 -8.04 -5.17 -5.42
C LEU A 42 -8.77 -6.52 -5.43
N ASN A 43 -8.06 -7.65 -5.28
CA ASN A 43 -8.71 -8.95 -5.07
C ASN A 43 -9.20 -9.12 -3.62
N HIS A 44 -8.76 -8.27 -2.69
CA HIS A 44 -9.06 -8.38 -1.27
C HIS A 44 -9.80 -7.16 -0.71
N VAL A 45 -9.75 -6.01 -1.39
CA VAL A 45 -10.36 -4.75 -0.92
C VAL A 45 -11.05 -4.00 -2.05
N ASP A 46 -12.10 -3.26 -1.71
CA ASP A 46 -12.79 -2.38 -2.66
C ASP A 46 -11.87 -1.26 -3.15
N GLU A 47 -12.06 -0.86 -4.41
CA GLU A 47 -11.28 0.21 -5.04
C GLU A 47 -11.40 1.56 -4.31
N SER A 48 -12.53 1.82 -3.63
CA SER A 48 -12.74 3.03 -2.83
C SER A 48 -11.83 3.15 -1.61
N LYS A 49 -11.22 2.04 -1.17
CA LYS A 49 -10.24 2.02 -0.07
C LYS A 49 -8.80 2.17 -0.56
N ILE A 50 -8.56 2.19 -1.87
CA ILE A 50 -7.21 2.35 -2.41
C ILE A 50 -6.82 3.82 -2.39
N GLY A 51 -5.79 4.14 -1.62
CA GLY A 51 -5.15 5.46 -1.64
C GLY A 51 -4.16 5.58 -2.79
N ASP A 52 -4.18 6.71 -3.48
CA ASP A 52 -3.26 6.98 -4.59
C ASP A 52 -1.89 7.45 -4.09
N LEU A 53 -0.83 6.79 -4.56
CA LEU A 53 0.55 7.24 -4.38
C LEU A 53 1.23 7.32 -5.74
N ASP A 54 1.88 8.46 -5.99
CA ASP A 54 2.69 8.64 -7.19
C ASP A 54 4.17 8.37 -6.89
N PHE A 55 4.74 7.41 -7.60
CA PHE A 55 6.16 7.06 -7.52
C PHE A 55 6.80 7.15 -8.90
N PRO A 56 7.87 7.97 -9.06
CA PRO A 56 8.54 8.11 -10.33
C PRO A 56 9.33 6.84 -10.68
N MET A 57 9.24 6.42 -11.94
CA MET A 57 10.07 5.35 -12.51
C MET A 57 11.49 5.87 -12.80
N THR A 58 12.31 6.02 -11.76
CA THR A 58 13.67 6.58 -11.86
C THR A 58 14.64 5.92 -10.88
N LYS A 59 15.94 6.02 -11.18
CA LYS A 59 17.04 5.66 -10.25
C LYS A 59 17.61 6.88 -9.53
N ASP A 60 17.11 8.07 -9.84
CA ASP A 60 17.54 9.33 -9.20
C ASP A 60 17.10 9.35 -7.72
N GLU A 61 18.08 9.31 -6.83
CA GLU A 61 17.87 9.20 -5.38
C GLU A 61 17.12 10.40 -4.80
N GLU A 62 17.36 11.61 -5.30
CA GLU A 62 16.72 12.83 -4.80
C GLU A 62 15.24 12.87 -5.22
N LYS A 63 14.93 12.44 -6.45
CA LYS A 63 13.54 12.28 -6.90
C LYS A 63 12.80 11.22 -6.10
N LEU A 64 13.45 10.06 -5.86
CA LEU A 64 12.87 9.00 -5.04
C LEU A 64 12.64 9.47 -3.59
N ARG A 65 13.62 10.14 -2.99
CA ARG A 65 13.50 10.70 -1.62
C ARG A 65 12.34 11.70 -1.54
N THR A 66 12.14 12.51 -2.56
CA THR A 66 11.04 13.47 -2.63
C THR A 66 9.69 12.75 -2.70
N ALA A 67 9.55 11.74 -3.57
CA ALA A 67 8.35 10.92 -3.69
C ALA A 67 8.01 10.19 -2.38
N TRP A 68 9.00 9.59 -1.72
CA TRP A 68 8.79 8.93 -0.42
C TRP A 68 8.34 9.90 0.67
N LYS A 69 8.87 11.13 0.70
CA LYS A 69 8.39 12.16 1.64
C LYS A 69 6.95 12.57 1.36
N ALA A 70 6.58 12.71 0.09
CA ALA A 70 5.21 13.02 -0.31
C ALA A 70 4.25 11.90 0.09
N ALA A 71 4.60 10.64 -0.19
CA ALA A 71 3.82 9.48 0.24
C ALA A 71 3.67 9.41 1.76
N ALA A 72 4.74 9.66 2.53
CA ALA A 72 4.66 9.70 3.98
C ALA A 72 3.74 10.82 4.49
N ALA A 73 3.74 11.98 3.84
CA ALA A 73 2.86 13.10 4.18
C ALA A 73 1.37 12.80 3.91
N GLU A 74 1.08 11.99 2.89
CA GLU A 74 -0.27 11.50 2.57
C GLU A 74 -0.74 10.41 3.53
N ILE A 75 0.13 9.45 3.85
CA ILE A 75 -0.22 8.30 4.70
C ILE A 75 -0.35 8.71 6.17
N ALA A 76 0.52 9.59 6.67
CA ALA A 76 0.63 9.87 8.11
C ALA A 76 -0.64 10.42 8.77
N PRO A 77 -1.42 11.34 8.15
CA PRO A 77 -2.71 11.75 8.70
C PRO A 77 -3.70 10.58 8.83
N ASN A 78 -3.88 9.80 7.77
CA ASN A 78 -4.80 8.65 7.78
C ASN A 78 -4.37 7.58 8.80
N ALA A 79 -3.06 7.35 8.93
CA ALA A 79 -2.49 6.44 9.92
C ALA A 79 -2.71 6.89 11.37
N ARG A 80 -2.94 8.19 11.62
CA ARG A 80 -3.21 8.70 12.97
C ARG A 80 -4.65 8.48 13.40
N ASP A 81 -5.57 8.51 12.44
CA ASP A 81 -7.01 8.44 12.70
C ASP A 81 -7.57 7.02 12.54
N GLY A 82 -6.85 6.12 11.85
CA GLY A 82 -7.31 4.77 11.53
C GLY A 82 -6.19 3.75 11.35
N ASP A 83 -6.58 2.56 10.92
CA ASP A 83 -5.67 1.48 10.55
C ASP A 83 -5.45 1.54 9.03
N VAL A 84 -4.19 1.66 8.60
CA VAL A 84 -3.83 1.77 7.18
C VAL A 84 -2.80 0.72 6.80
N ALA A 85 -2.88 0.21 5.58
CA ALA A 85 -1.91 -0.74 5.05
C ALA A 85 -1.09 -0.11 3.93
N PHE A 86 0.23 -0.22 4.00
CA PHE A 86 1.13 0.02 2.89
C PHE A 86 1.58 -1.32 2.33
N VAL A 87 1.27 -1.59 1.06
CA VAL A 87 1.53 -2.89 0.45
C VAL A 87 2.83 -2.90 -0.34
N THR A 88 3.52 -4.04 -0.34
CA THR A 88 4.70 -4.29 -1.18
C THR A 88 4.55 -5.62 -1.90
N LEU A 89 5.03 -5.69 -3.14
CA LEU A 89 5.28 -6.98 -3.78
C LEU A 89 6.49 -7.65 -3.11
N GLY A 90 6.45 -8.97 -3.01
CA GLY A 90 7.48 -9.81 -2.41
C GLY A 90 8.22 -10.66 -3.42
#